data_AF-A0A2T4WFA7-F1
#
_entry.id   AF-A0A2T4WFA7-F1
#
_cell.length_a   1.000
_cell.length_b   1.000
_cell.length_c   1.000
_cell.angle_alpha   90.00
_cell.angle_beta   90.00
_cell.angle_gamma   90.00
#
_symmetry.space_group_name_H-M   'P 1'
#
loop_
_entity.id
_entity.type
_entity.pdbx_description
1 polymer ?
#
loop_
_entity_poly.entity_id
_entity_poly.type
_entity_poly.pdbx_seq_one_letter_code
_entity_poly.pdbx_strand_id
1 'polypeptide(L)'
;MKIKLLLLALLATLYVTGQNKGVHSYAIDLTHVVEDRVKVTVDASLVQLSNPKDNQYKFHFPATIPGTYATLDYGRFIQDFKAYNTGGQPLKVKHKGNTFTIYGKPERIEYWADDTFDARIRKNKVFEPAGTNNQERTNFLLNAAGYFGFFEGKEALPVALEITKSPSLYGLSALEGYSYGNTQNFYARDYHHFLDCPIMVSKPDTTSFKLGGAKVTIGVFTENGRELSQEIYEQVETSMKAIEAFLEGNLPVENYAFLFYIKDHTEFEGLFSGQEIKVGTIIKAIRTLAGKGFGALEHGNSSVYYLPDFGGTTVLDGMADVCIHEFFHILTPLGLHSEEIGNFDYINPKMSQHLWLYEGITEYFAGISQLKGGVIDKEEYIQSLLRGKIRSADRYPTAKMSFTEMSENVLKNPYKKQYGQVYQRGALMGALLDIRIMELTGGEKDLHDIILALRDVYGPDKSFKDPQIIAEFVALVHSDLQEFFDDYVSGRNELPTKEYLNKVGIDYDRRYAGPVVVDPLRDNGYKTRGIRSTDYIEIKNISKENPYELEKGDRVQRYADELETAYGGPKEGSPLVLLIERNGTKFTVPYNVAYTTGSKKHYIRFQRNPTAAQSALQKLWFKN
;
A
#
# COMPACT_ATOMS: atom_id res chain seq x y z
N MET A 1 23.17 -39.84 3.27
CA MET A 1 23.14 -40.21 4.71
C MET A 1 23.49 -39.07 5.65
N LYS A 2 24.49 -38.21 5.34
CA LYS A 2 24.84 -37.04 6.18
C LYS A 2 23.84 -35.86 6.13
N ILE A 3 23.07 -35.71 5.05
CA ILE A 3 22.04 -34.67 4.87
C ILE A 3 20.81 -34.90 5.78
N LYS A 4 20.40 -36.17 5.98
CA LYS A 4 19.31 -36.52 6.91
C LYS A 4 19.65 -36.26 8.38
N LEU A 5 20.94 -36.30 8.76
CA LEU A 5 21.36 -36.07 10.15
C LEU A 5 21.41 -34.58 10.53
N LEU A 6 21.64 -33.66 9.59
CA LEU A 6 21.60 -32.22 9.88
C LEU A 6 20.17 -31.67 9.99
N LEU A 7 19.24 -32.17 9.16
CA LEU A 7 17.81 -31.84 9.31
C LEU A 7 17.27 -32.29 10.67
N LEU A 8 17.70 -33.46 11.18
CA LEU A 8 17.28 -33.96 12.48
C LEU A 8 17.85 -33.16 13.67
N ALA A 9 18.99 -32.50 13.51
CA ALA A 9 19.65 -31.78 14.61
C ALA A 9 19.06 -30.38 14.86
N LEU A 10 18.54 -29.70 13.82
CA LEU A 10 17.84 -28.41 13.99
C LEU A 10 16.35 -28.56 14.36
N LEU A 11 15.72 -29.70 14.05
CA LEU A 11 14.37 -30.02 14.52
C LEU A 11 14.31 -30.39 16.02
N ALA A 12 15.47 -30.61 16.67
CA ALA A 12 15.54 -31.11 18.04
C ALA A 12 15.21 -30.07 19.13
N THR A 13 15.18 -28.77 18.83
CA THR A 13 14.83 -27.72 19.81
C THR A 13 13.33 -27.40 19.88
N LEU A 14 12.48 -28.04 19.05
CA LEU A 14 11.03 -27.87 19.06
C LEU A 14 10.26 -28.99 19.77
N TYR A 15 10.95 -29.94 20.41
CA TYR A 15 10.32 -31.07 21.10
C TYR A 15 9.96 -30.75 22.54
N VAL A 16 8.82 -30.09 22.73
CA VAL A 16 8.00 -30.28 23.95
C VAL A 16 6.56 -30.59 23.52
N THR A 17 6.17 -31.85 23.73
CA THR A 17 4.83 -32.46 23.63
C THR A 17 4.24 -32.81 22.24
N GLY A 18 4.48 -34.06 21.83
CA GLY A 18 3.48 -35.03 21.33
C GLY A 18 2.46 -34.63 20.25
N GLN A 19 2.87 -34.71 18.98
CA GLN A 19 2.17 -35.38 17.85
C GLN A 19 3.06 -35.23 16.61
N ASN A 20 3.19 -36.24 15.76
CA ASN A 20 3.90 -36.15 14.47
C ASN A 20 3.26 -35.02 13.63
N LYS A 21 3.86 -33.83 13.60
CA LYS A 21 3.39 -32.71 12.76
C LYS A 21 4.08 -32.84 11.40
N GLY A 22 3.29 -32.91 10.32
CA GLY A 22 3.80 -32.90 8.95
C GLY A 22 4.41 -31.54 8.56
N VAL A 23 4.95 -31.44 7.35
CA VAL A 23 5.54 -30.20 6.79
C VAL A 23 5.30 -30.16 5.27
N HIS A 24 5.05 -28.97 4.73
CA HIS A 24 5.15 -28.75 3.29
C HIS A 24 6.61 -28.52 2.92
N SER A 25 7.18 -29.38 2.07
CA SER A 25 8.59 -29.31 1.69
C SER A 25 8.71 -29.08 0.20
N TYR A 26 9.24 -27.92 -0.17
CA TYR A 26 9.45 -27.49 -1.55
C TYR A 26 10.94 -27.37 -1.87
N ALA A 27 11.30 -27.72 -3.10
CA ALA A 27 12.60 -27.38 -3.69
C ALA A 27 12.38 -26.71 -5.04
N ILE A 28 13.08 -25.61 -5.30
CA ILE A 28 13.04 -24.85 -6.55
C ILE A 28 14.45 -24.67 -7.10
N ASP A 29 14.62 -24.89 -8.40
CA ASP A 29 15.90 -24.71 -9.09
C ASP A 29 15.85 -23.47 -9.99
N LEU A 30 16.49 -22.40 -9.53
CA LEU A 30 16.63 -21.12 -10.24
C LEU A 30 17.88 -21.08 -11.13
N THR A 31 18.67 -22.15 -11.19
CA THR A 31 19.86 -22.23 -12.05
C THR A 31 19.55 -22.75 -13.44
N HIS A 32 18.33 -23.25 -13.64
CA HIS A 32 17.86 -23.81 -14.91
C HIS A 32 16.46 -23.30 -15.25
N VAL A 33 16.40 -22.24 -16.07
CA VAL A 33 15.16 -21.69 -16.62
C VAL A 33 14.92 -22.25 -18.02
N VAL A 34 13.71 -22.76 -18.29
CA VAL A 34 13.35 -23.35 -19.59
C VAL A 34 12.07 -22.70 -20.11
N GLU A 35 12.20 -21.90 -21.17
CA GLU A 35 11.09 -21.12 -21.74
C GLU A 35 10.37 -20.34 -20.62
N ASP A 36 11.13 -19.53 -19.88
CA ASP A 36 10.67 -18.71 -18.75
C ASP A 36 10.10 -19.47 -17.54
N ARG A 37 10.27 -20.80 -17.49
CA ARG A 37 9.77 -21.62 -16.39
C ARG A 37 10.89 -22.18 -15.52
N VAL A 38 10.60 -22.30 -14.23
CA VAL A 38 11.47 -22.95 -13.24
C VAL A 38 10.83 -24.22 -12.69
N LYS A 39 11.66 -25.21 -12.38
CA LYS A 39 11.18 -26.50 -11.87
C LYS A 39 10.96 -26.43 -10.36
N VAL A 40 9.80 -26.91 -9.92
CA VAL A 40 9.46 -27.09 -8.50
C VAL A 40 9.24 -28.56 -8.21
N THR A 41 9.78 -29.02 -7.08
CA THR A 41 9.59 -30.37 -6.53
C THR A 41 8.96 -30.27 -5.15
N VAL A 42 7.95 -31.09 -4.88
CA VAL A 42 7.31 -31.22 -3.56
C VAL A 42 7.59 -32.60 -3.00
N ASP A 43 8.10 -32.67 -1.78
CA ASP A 43 8.17 -33.91 -0.99
C ASP A 43 6.85 -34.09 -0.23
N ALA A 44 5.91 -34.81 -0.84
CA ALA A 44 4.58 -35.05 -0.28
C ALA A 44 4.60 -36.10 0.84
N SER A 45 5.69 -36.87 0.99
CA SER A 45 5.84 -37.87 2.06
C SER A 45 5.81 -37.23 3.45
N LEU A 46 6.29 -35.98 3.55
CA LEU A 46 6.43 -35.24 4.79
C LEU A 46 5.14 -34.55 5.24
N VAL A 47 4.14 -34.40 4.36
CA VAL A 47 2.84 -33.76 4.67
C VAL A 47 1.95 -34.65 5.55
N GLN A 48 2.27 -35.95 5.62
CA GLN A 48 1.49 -36.96 6.35
C GLN A 48 0.01 -36.97 5.94
N LEU A 49 -0.22 -37.20 4.66
CA LEU A 49 -1.56 -37.30 4.08
C LEU A 49 -2.31 -38.51 4.68
N SER A 50 -3.50 -38.24 5.21
CA SER A 50 -4.48 -39.27 5.58
C SER A 50 -5.06 -39.94 4.33
N ASN A 51 -5.77 -41.07 4.47
CA ASN A 51 -6.47 -41.69 3.35
C ASN A 51 -7.83 -40.99 3.12
N PRO A 52 -7.97 -40.15 2.09
CA PRO A 52 -9.23 -39.45 1.81
C PRO A 52 -10.25 -40.40 1.17
N LYS A 53 -11.51 -39.95 1.12
CA LYS A 53 -12.55 -40.64 0.36
C LYS A 53 -12.13 -40.82 -1.10
N ASP A 54 -12.40 -42.00 -1.67
CA ASP A 54 -12.09 -42.38 -3.05
C ASP A 54 -10.58 -42.31 -3.42
N ASN A 55 -9.68 -42.22 -2.43
CA ASN A 55 -8.23 -42.13 -2.63
C ASN A 55 -7.83 -40.93 -3.53
N GLN A 56 -8.57 -39.82 -3.41
CA GLN A 56 -8.34 -38.58 -4.14
C GLN A 56 -7.75 -37.51 -3.25
N TYR A 57 -6.56 -37.01 -3.62
CA TYR A 57 -5.85 -35.96 -2.90
C TYR A 57 -5.93 -34.68 -3.73
N LYS A 58 -6.34 -33.58 -3.11
CA LYS A 58 -6.41 -32.28 -3.78
C LYS A 58 -5.22 -31.42 -3.40
N PHE A 59 -4.56 -30.92 -4.42
CA PHE A 59 -3.46 -29.97 -4.32
C PHE A 59 -3.90 -28.67 -5.01
N HIS A 60 -3.73 -27.56 -4.32
CA HIS A 60 -4.32 -26.27 -4.66
C HIS A 60 -3.24 -25.23 -4.87
N PHE A 61 -3.47 -24.33 -5.83
CA PHE A 61 -2.79 -23.04 -5.90
C PHE A 61 -3.81 -21.95 -5.54
N PRO A 62 -3.41 -20.81 -4.98
CA PRO A 62 -4.34 -19.74 -4.67
C PRO A 62 -5.10 -19.24 -5.91
N ALA A 63 -6.40 -19.01 -5.76
CA ALA A 63 -7.21 -18.22 -6.69
C ALA A 63 -7.15 -16.73 -6.34
N THR A 64 -7.05 -16.41 -5.05
CA THR A 64 -6.90 -15.06 -4.50
C THR A 64 -5.90 -15.14 -3.35
N ILE A 65 -5.15 -14.05 -3.14
CA ILE A 65 -4.33 -13.85 -1.95
C ILE A 65 -4.81 -12.61 -1.18
N PRO A 66 -4.58 -12.53 0.14
CA PRO A 66 -4.80 -11.31 0.93
C PRO A 66 -4.19 -10.06 0.28
N GLY A 67 -4.76 -8.88 0.57
CA GLY A 67 -4.32 -7.57 0.06
C GLY A 67 -4.63 -7.25 -1.40
N THR A 68 -4.74 -8.25 -2.28
CA THR A 68 -5.00 -7.98 -3.71
C THR A 68 -6.46 -7.66 -4.03
N TYR A 69 -7.39 -8.09 -3.16
CA TYR A 69 -8.85 -7.98 -3.33
C TYR A 69 -9.33 -8.29 -4.76
N ALA A 70 -8.71 -9.30 -5.39
CA ALA A 70 -8.99 -9.73 -6.76
C ALA A 70 -8.83 -11.24 -6.93
N THR A 71 -9.58 -11.83 -7.87
CA THR A 71 -9.31 -13.19 -8.35
C THR A 71 -8.19 -13.16 -9.38
N LEU A 72 -7.11 -13.88 -9.10
CA LEU A 72 -5.85 -13.93 -9.83
C LEU A 72 -5.54 -15.31 -10.44
N ASP A 73 -6.17 -16.39 -9.97
CA ASP A 73 -6.07 -17.74 -10.55
C ASP A 73 -4.64 -18.22 -10.84
N TYR A 74 -3.81 -18.44 -9.81
CA TYR A 74 -2.40 -18.79 -9.99
C TYR A 74 -2.16 -20.18 -10.58
N GLY A 75 -3.10 -21.12 -10.45
CA GLY A 75 -2.94 -22.49 -10.96
C GLY A 75 -2.77 -22.59 -12.48
N ARG A 76 -3.09 -21.54 -13.23
CA ARG A 76 -2.89 -21.49 -14.69
C ARG A 76 -1.43 -21.31 -15.11
N PHE A 77 -0.55 -20.88 -14.21
CA PHE A 77 0.88 -20.73 -14.47
C PHE A 77 1.65 -22.03 -14.22
N ILE A 78 0.94 -23.10 -13.83
CA ILE A 78 1.54 -24.39 -13.51
C ILE A 78 1.43 -25.35 -14.69
N GLN A 79 2.58 -25.75 -15.21
CA GLN A 79 2.73 -26.61 -16.39
C GLN A 79 3.29 -27.99 -16.00
N ASP A 80 2.92 -29.00 -16.79
CA ASP A 80 3.44 -30.37 -16.70
C ASP A 80 3.40 -31.00 -15.30
N PHE A 81 2.32 -30.74 -14.54
CA PHE A 81 2.13 -31.27 -13.20
C PHE A 81 2.08 -32.81 -13.18
N LYS A 82 2.99 -33.41 -12.43
CA LYS A 82 3.12 -34.87 -12.27
C LYS A 82 3.21 -35.23 -10.79
N ALA A 83 2.53 -36.31 -10.42
CA ALA A 83 2.60 -36.88 -9.08
C ALA A 83 3.08 -38.33 -9.15
N TYR A 84 3.81 -38.79 -8.13
CA TYR A 84 4.41 -40.11 -8.07
C TYR A 84 4.12 -40.77 -6.73
N ASN A 85 3.91 -42.08 -6.74
CA ASN A 85 3.76 -42.88 -5.51
C ASN A 85 5.11 -43.26 -4.90
N THR A 86 5.09 -44.01 -3.79
CA THR A 86 6.29 -44.51 -3.09
C THR A 86 7.23 -45.34 -3.97
N GLY A 87 6.69 -46.03 -4.99
CA GLY A 87 7.47 -46.80 -5.96
C GLY A 87 8.01 -45.98 -7.14
N GLY A 88 7.81 -44.65 -7.14
CA GLY A 88 8.21 -43.76 -8.23
C GLY A 88 7.33 -43.89 -9.48
N GLN A 89 6.19 -44.60 -9.41
CA GLN A 89 5.28 -44.74 -10.53
C GLN A 89 4.39 -43.49 -10.66
N PRO A 90 4.14 -43.01 -11.89
CA PRO A 90 3.29 -41.84 -12.10
C PRO A 90 1.84 -42.14 -11.70
N LEU A 91 1.24 -41.19 -10.99
CA LEU A 91 -0.16 -41.20 -10.60
C LEU A 91 -0.99 -40.43 -11.62
N LYS A 92 -2.26 -40.80 -11.76
CA LYS A 92 -3.20 -40.05 -12.59
C LYS A 92 -3.52 -38.72 -11.90
N VAL A 93 -3.48 -37.63 -12.66
CA VAL A 93 -3.85 -36.29 -12.20
C VAL A 93 -4.92 -35.71 -13.13
N LYS A 94 -5.90 -35.02 -12.55
CA LYS A 94 -6.82 -34.14 -13.28
C LYS A 94 -6.71 -32.73 -12.72
N HIS A 95 -6.81 -31.74 -13.59
CA HIS A 95 -6.71 -30.34 -13.21
C HIS A 95 -8.00 -29.57 -13.60
N LYS A 96 -8.46 -28.68 -12.72
CA LYS A 96 -9.52 -27.71 -12.99
C LYS A 96 -9.22 -26.39 -12.25
N GLY A 97 -8.93 -25.33 -13.01
CA GLY A 97 -8.75 -23.99 -12.48
C GLY A 97 -7.48 -23.85 -11.65
N ASN A 98 -7.63 -23.89 -10.32
CA ASN A 98 -6.51 -23.84 -9.38
C ASN A 98 -6.37 -25.14 -8.55
N THR A 99 -7.07 -26.21 -8.94
CA THR A 99 -7.12 -27.48 -8.19
C THR A 99 -6.64 -28.65 -9.04
N PHE A 100 -5.64 -29.36 -8.54
CA PHE A 100 -5.08 -30.59 -9.08
C PHE A 100 -5.53 -31.77 -8.21
N THR A 101 -6.36 -32.64 -8.78
CA THR A 101 -6.84 -33.87 -8.15
C THR A 101 -5.94 -35.04 -8.53
N ILE A 102 -5.26 -35.62 -7.55
CA ILE A 102 -4.33 -36.74 -7.68
C ILE A 102 -5.07 -38.03 -7.25
N TYR A 103 -5.05 -39.04 -8.12
CA TYR A 103 -5.68 -40.34 -7.87
C TYR A 103 -4.62 -41.34 -7.40
N GLY A 104 -4.59 -41.59 -6.08
CA GLY A 104 -3.54 -42.34 -5.41
C GLY A 104 -2.67 -41.44 -4.51
N LYS A 105 -2.10 -42.03 -3.45
CA LYS A 105 -1.28 -41.28 -2.47
C LYS A 105 0.04 -40.82 -3.10
N PRO A 106 0.27 -39.50 -3.23
CA PRO A 106 1.53 -38.98 -3.73
C PRO A 106 2.60 -38.99 -2.62
N GLU A 107 3.82 -39.33 -3.00
CA GLU A 107 5.03 -39.15 -2.18
C GLU A 107 5.93 -38.05 -2.78
N ARG A 108 5.82 -37.79 -4.09
CA ARG A 108 6.54 -36.72 -4.79
C ARG A 108 5.65 -36.05 -5.83
N ILE A 109 5.75 -34.74 -5.95
CA ILE A 109 5.14 -33.95 -7.04
C ILE A 109 6.24 -33.16 -7.76
N GLU A 110 6.14 -33.03 -9.07
CA GLU A 110 7.01 -32.19 -9.90
C GLU A 110 6.16 -31.39 -10.88
N TYR A 111 6.50 -30.12 -11.09
CA TYR A 111 5.88 -29.25 -12.10
C TYR A 111 6.82 -28.12 -12.50
N TRP A 112 6.45 -27.41 -13.55
CA TRP A 112 7.12 -26.19 -14.01
C TRP A 112 6.22 -24.99 -13.71
N ALA A 113 6.78 -23.98 -13.06
CA ALA A 113 6.08 -22.73 -12.75
C ALA A 113 6.54 -21.63 -13.71
N ASP A 114 5.57 -21.05 -14.40
CA ASP A 114 5.72 -19.92 -15.31
C ASP A 114 5.60 -18.58 -14.55
N ASP A 115 6.11 -17.50 -15.12
CA ASP A 115 6.03 -16.17 -14.52
C ASP A 115 4.74 -15.42 -14.89
N THR A 116 4.46 -14.33 -14.17
CA THR A 116 3.24 -13.53 -14.41
C THR A 116 3.51 -12.18 -15.10
N PHE A 117 4.75 -11.71 -15.12
CA PHE A 117 5.13 -10.35 -15.51
C PHE A 117 5.02 -10.14 -17.02
N ASP A 118 5.33 -11.17 -17.80
CA ASP A 118 5.25 -11.15 -19.27
C ASP A 118 4.00 -11.87 -19.82
N ALA A 119 3.22 -12.50 -18.94
CA ALA A 119 2.02 -13.25 -19.27
C ALA A 119 0.96 -12.39 -19.98
N ARG A 120 0.56 -12.81 -21.18
CA ARG A 120 -0.41 -12.09 -22.04
C ARG A 120 -1.86 -12.41 -21.66
N ILE A 121 -2.26 -12.00 -20.46
CA ILE A 121 -3.57 -12.30 -19.88
C ILE A 121 -4.44 -11.04 -19.79
N ARG A 122 -5.67 -11.10 -20.31
CA ARG A 122 -6.65 -10.00 -20.22
C ARG A 122 -7.56 -10.08 -19.00
N LYS A 123 -8.05 -11.28 -18.67
CA LYS A 123 -8.98 -11.51 -17.55
C LYS A 123 -8.21 -11.99 -16.34
N ASN A 124 -8.51 -11.41 -15.18
CA ASN A 124 -7.85 -11.73 -13.91
C ASN A 124 -6.34 -11.48 -14.00
N LYS A 125 -5.89 -10.43 -14.71
CA LYS A 125 -4.45 -10.12 -14.79
C LYS A 125 -3.88 -10.00 -13.37
N VAL A 126 -2.73 -10.63 -13.13
CA VAL A 126 -1.99 -10.53 -11.88
C VAL A 126 -1.40 -9.13 -11.76
N PHE A 127 -1.66 -8.49 -10.63
CA PHE A 127 -1.06 -7.21 -10.27
C PHE A 127 0.42 -7.44 -9.98
N GLU A 128 1.30 -6.63 -10.55
CA GLU A 128 2.74 -6.90 -10.57
C GLU A 128 3.37 -7.07 -9.17
N PRO A 129 3.02 -6.27 -8.13
CA PRO A 129 3.44 -6.57 -6.75
C PRO A 129 3.01 -7.94 -6.20
N ALA A 130 1.89 -8.50 -6.67
CA ALA A 130 1.43 -9.85 -6.37
C ALA A 130 1.99 -10.91 -7.34
N GLY A 131 2.77 -10.47 -8.32
CA GLY A 131 3.22 -11.26 -9.44
C GLY A 131 4.57 -11.93 -9.21
N THR A 132 4.93 -12.79 -10.14
CA THR A 132 6.17 -13.54 -10.19
C THR A 132 6.99 -13.17 -11.41
N ASN A 133 8.32 -13.33 -11.30
CA ASN A 133 9.28 -13.04 -12.37
C ASN A 133 10.34 -14.15 -12.45
N ASN A 134 10.68 -14.63 -13.65
CA ASN A 134 11.66 -15.71 -13.88
C ASN A 134 12.84 -15.27 -14.78
N GLN A 135 13.59 -14.26 -14.37
CA GLN A 135 14.72 -13.77 -15.16
C GLN A 135 16.04 -14.49 -14.81
N GLU A 136 16.41 -15.49 -15.61
CA GLU A 136 17.60 -16.32 -15.38
C GLU A 136 18.86 -15.48 -15.06
N ARG A 137 19.53 -15.82 -13.94
CA ARG A 137 20.77 -15.18 -13.44
C ARG A 137 20.63 -13.70 -13.08
N THR A 138 19.43 -13.11 -13.14
CA THR A 138 19.23 -11.68 -12.90
C THR A 138 18.29 -11.43 -11.73
N ASN A 139 17.05 -11.91 -11.83
CA ASN A 139 16.02 -11.67 -10.81
C ASN A 139 15.00 -12.80 -10.82
N PHE A 140 14.64 -13.27 -9.63
CA PHE A 140 13.43 -14.03 -9.41
C PHE A 140 12.62 -13.38 -8.32
N LEU A 141 11.37 -13.02 -8.62
CA LEU A 141 10.41 -12.54 -7.62
C LEU A 141 9.48 -13.69 -7.27
N LEU A 142 9.73 -14.31 -6.12
CA LEU A 142 8.99 -15.48 -5.67
C LEU A 142 7.85 -15.05 -4.75
N ASN A 143 6.75 -14.61 -5.35
CA ASN A 143 5.45 -14.58 -4.68
C ASN A 143 4.92 -16.02 -4.61
N ALA A 144 4.81 -16.58 -3.40
CA ALA A 144 4.64 -18.02 -3.21
C ALA A 144 3.38 -18.59 -3.89
N ALA A 145 2.32 -17.79 -4.03
CA ALA A 145 1.09 -18.16 -4.71
C ALA A 145 1.30 -18.64 -6.17
N GLY A 146 2.29 -18.08 -6.87
CA GLY A 146 2.60 -18.45 -8.25
C GLY A 146 3.49 -19.69 -8.42
N TYR A 147 4.14 -20.16 -7.35
CA TYR A 147 5.12 -21.25 -7.42
C TYR A 147 4.77 -22.45 -6.56
N PHE A 148 4.09 -22.28 -5.43
CA PHE A 148 3.98 -23.31 -4.40
C PHE A 148 2.52 -23.53 -4.01
N GLY A 149 1.98 -24.70 -4.35
CA GLY A 149 0.63 -25.09 -3.93
C GLY A 149 0.61 -25.86 -2.62
N PHE A 150 -0.58 -26.13 -2.08
CA PHE A 150 -0.79 -26.78 -0.79
C PHE A 150 -1.80 -27.92 -0.90
N PHE A 151 -1.77 -28.88 0.04
CA PHE A 151 -2.81 -29.89 0.15
C PHE A 151 -4.01 -29.37 0.94
N GLU A 152 -5.23 -29.68 0.49
CA GLU A 152 -6.49 -29.31 1.15
C GLU A 152 -6.49 -29.76 2.63
N GLY A 153 -6.74 -28.82 3.55
CA GLY A 153 -6.80 -29.10 4.99
C GLY A 153 -5.44 -29.27 5.66
N LYS A 154 -4.34 -28.90 4.99
CA LYS A 154 -2.96 -28.95 5.50
C LYS A 154 -2.31 -27.56 5.58
N GLU A 155 -3.07 -26.49 5.44
CA GLU A 155 -2.61 -25.10 5.40
C GLU A 155 -1.86 -24.70 6.68
N ALA A 156 -2.28 -25.24 7.83
CA ALA A 156 -1.65 -25.01 9.14
C ALA A 156 -0.33 -25.78 9.37
N LEU A 157 0.13 -26.58 8.39
CA LEU A 157 1.45 -27.22 8.49
C LEU A 157 2.56 -26.21 8.18
N PRO A 158 3.70 -26.28 8.88
CA PRO A 158 4.86 -25.46 8.56
C PRO A 158 5.36 -25.72 7.14
N VAL A 159 6.11 -24.75 6.62
CA VAL A 159 6.71 -24.79 5.28
C VAL A 159 8.23 -24.76 5.38
N ALA A 160 8.89 -25.59 4.58
CA ALA A 160 10.31 -25.52 4.30
C ALA A 160 10.53 -25.37 2.79
N LEU A 161 11.30 -24.36 2.40
CA LEU A 161 11.65 -24.10 1.00
C LEU A 161 13.18 -24.15 0.84
N GLU A 162 13.66 -25.00 -0.06
CA GLU A 162 15.04 -25.00 -0.54
C GLU A 162 15.12 -24.35 -1.93
N ILE A 163 15.89 -23.27 -2.05
CA ILE A 163 16.17 -22.56 -3.30
C ILE A 163 17.58 -22.89 -3.75
N THR A 164 17.72 -23.53 -4.91
CA THR A 164 19.01 -23.63 -5.61
C THR A 164 19.18 -22.42 -6.51
N LYS A 165 20.25 -21.66 -6.34
CA LYS A 165 20.48 -20.39 -7.06
C LYS A 165 21.95 -20.19 -7.45
N SER A 166 22.19 -19.25 -8.36
CA SER A 166 23.56 -18.81 -8.67
C SER A 166 24.25 -18.23 -7.42
N PRO A 167 25.57 -18.44 -7.22
CA PRO A 167 26.30 -17.86 -6.10
C PRO A 167 26.23 -16.33 -6.00
N SER A 168 26.05 -15.65 -7.13
CA SER A 168 25.98 -14.18 -7.22
C SER A 168 24.63 -13.59 -6.82
N LEU A 169 23.60 -14.43 -6.64
CA LEU A 169 22.27 -13.99 -6.25
C LEU A 169 22.01 -14.31 -4.78
N TYR A 170 21.15 -13.54 -4.14
CA TYR A 170 20.70 -13.73 -2.77
C TYR A 170 19.20 -13.50 -2.69
N GLY A 171 18.46 -14.42 -2.07
CA GLY A 171 17.05 -14.27 -1.74
C GLY A 171 16.89 -13.42 -0.50
N LEU A 172 16.33 -12.22 -0.66
CA LEU A 172 15.88 -11.38 0.43
C LEU A 172 14.41 -11.68 0.73
N SER A 173 14.10 -11.90 2.00
CA SER A 173 12.75 -12.09 2.52
C SER A 173 12.72 -11.71 4.00
N ALA A 174 11.52 -11.56 4.56
CA ALA A 174 11.32 -11.48 6.00
C ALA A 174 11.26 -12.86 6.67
N LEU A 175 11.23 -13.96 5.90
CA LEU A 175 11.33 -15.32 6.44
C LEU A 175 12.70 -15.57 7.08
N GLU A 176 12.68 -16.37 8.14
CA GLU A 176 13.89 -16.96 8.67
C GLU A 176 14.49 -17.96 7.68
N GLY A 177 15.82 -17.96 7.60
CA GLY A 177 16.52 -18.82 6.66
C GLY A 177 18.02 -18.86 6.87
N TYR A 178 18.67 -19.77 6.14
CA TYR A 178 20.12 -19.87 6.09
C TYR A 178 20.60 -20.19 4.68
N SER A 179 21.86 -19.85 4.40
CA SER A 179 22.51 -20.15 3.12
C SER A 179 23.60 -21.21 3.30
N TYR A 180 23.70 -22.15 2.36
CA TYR A 180 24.80 -23.12 2.30
C TYR A 180 25.19 -23.39 0.84
N GLY A 181 26.40 -23.00 0.46
CA GLY A 181 26.85 -23.10 -0.93
C GLY A 181 25.91 -22.36 -1.88
N ASN A 182 25.35 -23.08 -2.85
CA ASN A 182 24.42 -22.55 -3.85
C ASN A 182 22.95 -22.65 -3.41
N THR A 183 22.69 -23.03 -2.15
CA THR A 183 21.34 -23.20 -1.63
C THR A 183 20.99 -22.12 -0.61
N GLN A 184 19.73 -21.71 -0.60
CA GLN A 184 19.11 -20.91 0.44
C GLN A 184 17.86 -21.60 0.93
N ASN A 185 17.75 -21.74 2.25
CA ASN A 185 16.63 -22.41 2.90
C ASN A 185 15.82 -21.38 3.66
N PHE A 186 14.50 -21.44 3.53
CA PHE A 186 13.54 -20.59 4.25
C PHE A 186 12.50 -21.44 4.98
N TYR A 187 12.03 -20.93 6.11
CA TYR A 187 11.03 -21.59 6.95
C TYR A 187 9.87 -20.65 7.25
N ALA A 188 8.65 -21.19 7.19
CA ALA A 188 7.45 -20.49 7.63
C ALA A 188 6.65 -21.36 8.61
N ARG A 189 6.00 -20.71 9.57
CA ARG A 189 5.18 -21.36 10.61
C ARG A 189 3.99 -22.13 10.05
N ASP A 190 3.42 -21.66 8.94
CA ASP A 190 2.32 -22.26 8.20
C ASP A 190 2.31 -21.75 6.74
N TYR A 191 1.35 -22.22 5.94
CA TYR A 191 1.22 -21.81 4.54
C TYR A 191 0.76 -20.35 4.38
N HIS A 192 0.03 -19.80 5.35
CA HIS A 192 -0.40 -18.39 5.31
C HIS A 192 0.82 -17.47 5.44
N HIS A 193 1.65 -17.69 6.47
CA HIS A 193 2.90 -16.96 6.65
C HIS A 193 3.83 -17.12 5.44
N PHE A 194 3.86 -18.29 4.80
CA PHE A 194 4.66 -18.48 3.60
C PHE A 194 4.17 -17.66 2.39
N LEU A 195 2.86 -17.57 2.20
CA LEU A 195 2.26 -16.70 1.18
C LEU A 195 2.50 -15.21 1.46
N ASP A 196 2.57 -14.87 2.74
CA ASP A 196 2.72 -13.51 3.25
C ASP A 196 4.20 -13.08 3.41
N CYS A 197 5.14 -13.84 2.85
CA CYS A 197 6.55 -13.46 2.85
C CYS A 197 7.19 -13.76 1.50
N PRO A 198 7.06 -12.84 0.53
CA PRO A 198 7.70 -12.98 -0.77
C PRO A 198 9.23 -13.04 -0.63
N ILE A 199 9.88 -13.60 -1.65
CA ILE A 199 11.33 -13.73 -1.71
C ILE A 199 11.84 -13.12 -3.01
N MET A 200 12.64 -12.06 -2.94
CA MET A 200 13.30 -11.49 -4.11
C MET A 200 14.73 -12.00 -4.20
N VAL A 201 15.02 -12.81 -5.22
CA VAL A 201 16.35 -13.39 -5.47
C VAL A 201 17.04 -12.58 -6.57
N SER A 202 17.97 -11.71 -6.19
CA SER A 202 18.73 -10.86 -7.12
C SER A 202 20.17 -10.65 -6.65
N LYS A 203 20.97 -9.90 -7.42
CA LYS A 203 22.20 -9.32 -6.86
C LYS A 203 21.80 -8.41 -5.69
N PRO A 204 22.49 -8.48 -4.52
CA PRO A 204 22.15 -7.64 -3.39
C PRO A 204 22.41 -6.15 -3.67
N ASP A 205 21.36 -5.34 -3.52
CA ASP A 205 21.41 -3.90 -3.23
C ASP A 205 20.48 -3.69 -2.03
N THR A 206 21.06 -3.54 -0.84
CA THR A 206 20.30 -3.58 0.42
C THR A 206 20.77 -2.53 1.41
N THR A 207 19.81 -1.89 2.08
CA THR A 207 20.05 -1.02 3.23
C THR A 207 19.22 -1.52 4.42
N SER A 208 19.84 -1.67 5.59
CA SER A 208 19.16 -2.13 6.81
C SER A 208 19.30 -1.11 7.93
N PHE A 209 18.23 -0.95 8.69
CA PHE A 209 18.17 -0.07 9.87
C PHE A 209 17.31 -0.70 10.96
N LYS A 210 17.33 -0.11 12.16
CA LYS A 210 16.46 -0.51 13.26
C LYS A 210 15.30 0.47 13.36
N LEU A 211 14.12 -0.07 13.65
CA LEU A 211 12.95 0.70 14.04
C LEU A 211 12.40 0.06 15.30
N GLY A 212 12.50 0.73 16.44
CA GLY A 212 12.29 0.09 17.75
C GLY A 212 13.13 -1.18 17.91
N GLY A 213 12.46 -2.29 18.20
CA GLY A 213 13.08 -3.62 18.29
C GLY A 213 13.31 -4.32 16.94
N ALA A 214 12.63 -3.89 15.87
CA ALA A 214 12.64 -4.60 14.59
C ALA A 214 13.84 -4.23 13.71
N LYS A 215 14.36 -5.20 12.98
CA LYS A 215 15.29 -4.96 11.86
C LYS A 215 14.48 -4.77 10.58
N VAL A 216 14.58 -3.59 10.00
CA VAL A 216 13.98 -3.27 8.70
C VAL A 216 15.05 -3.37 7.62
N THR A 217 14.74 -4.05 6.51
CA THR A 217 15.65 -4.20 5.36
C THR A 217 14.96 -3.76 4.08
N ILE A 218 15.55 -2.78 3.39
CA ILE A 218 15.20 -2.40 2.03
C ILE A 218 16.07 -3.23 1.10
N GLY A 219 15.47 -3.95 0.16
CA GLY A 219 16.17 -4.58 -0.94
C GLY A 219 15.61 -4.13 -2.28
N VAL A 220 16.50 -3.84 -3.21
CA VAL A 220 16.15 -3.28 -4.50
C VAL A 220 16.72 -4.12 -5.62
N PHE A 221 15.90 -4.36 -6.63
CA PHE A 221 16.32 -4.81 -7.94
C PHE A 221 15.93 -3.76 -8.98
N THR A 222 16.88 -3.29 -9.76
CA THR A 222 16.65 -2.37 -10.88
C THR A 222 17.02 -3.05 -12.19
N GLU A 223 16.20 -2.90 -13.23
CA GLU A 223 16.52 -3.50 -14.53
C GLU A 223 17.70 -2.83 -15.23
N ASN A 224 17.97 -1.56 -14.92
CA ASN A 224 19.09 -0.78 -15.46
C ASN A 224 20.37 -0.88 -14.61
N GLY A 225 20.34 -1.60 -13.48
CA GLY A 225 21.51 -1.83 -12.63
C GLY A 225 21.89 -0.66 -11.71
N ARG A 226 21.04 0.36 -11.55
CA ARG A 226 21.19 1.37 -10.50
C ARG A 226 21.11 0.74 -9.12
N GLU A 227 21.96 1.19 -8.22
CA GLU A 227 21.87 0.86 -6.79
C GLU A 227 21.12 2.01 -6.10
N LEU A 228 19.95 1.73 -5.54
CA LEU A 228 18.99 2.71 -5.02
C LEU A 228 18.60 2.48 -3.56
N SER A 229 19.00 1.37 -2.93
CA SER A 229 18.53 1.04 -1.58
C SER A 229 18.85 2.13 -0.55
N GLN A 230 20.02 2.75 -0.65
CA GLN A 230 20.47 3.85 0.22
C GLN A 230 19.68 5.13 -0.06
N GLU A 231 19.47 5.50 -1.33
CA GLU A 231 18.67 6.67 -1.70
C GLU A 231 17.22 6.53 -1.23
N ILE A 232 16.63 5.33 -1.34
CA ILE A 232 15.29 5.03 -0.83
C ILE A 232 15.26 5.17 0.69
N TYR A 233 16.26 4.65 1.41
CA TYR A 233 16.36 4.82 2.85
C TYR A 233 16.35 6.30 3.26
N GLU A 234 17.16 7.13 2.58
CA GLU A 234 17.24 8.56 2.86
C GLU A 234 15.90 9.29 2.66
N GLN A 235 15.06 8.83 1.73
CA GLN A 235 13.73 9.38 1.51
C GLN A 235 12.73 8.99 2.61
N VAL A 236 12.85 7.80 3.18
CA VAL A 236 11.87 7.27 4.14
C VAL A 236 12.30 7.43 5.60
N GLU A 237 13.57 7.71 5.88
CA GLU A 237 14.13 7.69 7.24
C GLU A 237 13.35 8.58 8.22
N THR A 238 13.06 9.83 7.84
CA THR A 238 12.33 10.77 8.68
C THR A 238 10.93 10.25 9.00
N SER A 239 10.24 9.72 7.99
CA SER A 239 8.89 9.18 8.15
C SER A 239 8.87 7.88 8.95
N MET A 240 9.87 7.02 8.79
CA MET A 240 9.98 5.80 9.61
C MET A 240 10.18 6.16 11.08
N LYS A 241 11.03 7.14 11.41
CA LYS A 241 11.18 7.63 12.80
C LYS A 241 9.88 8.22 13.36
N ALA A 242 9.11 8.92 12.52
CA ALA A 242 7.77 9.40 12.89
C ALA A 242 6.81 8.25 13.21
N ILE A 243 6.83 7.18 12.41
CA ILE A 243 6.04 5.97 12.68
C ILE A 243 6.46 5.30 13.98
N GLU A 244 7.76 5.17 14.25
CA GLU A 244 8.25 4.57 15.50
C GLU A 244 7.71 5.30 16.72
N ALA A 245 7.74 6.63 16.69
CA ALA A 245 7.17 7.45 17.76
C ALA A 245 5.65 7.26 17.86
N PHE A 246 4.95 7.21 16.73
CA PHE A 246 3.51 6.96 16.68
C PHE A 246 3.15 5.60 17.25
N LEU A 247 3.94 4.55 17.01
CA LEU A 247 3.71 3.18 17.50
C LEU A 247 4.34 2.89 18.88
N GLU A 248 4.81 3.92 19.59
CA GLU A 248 5.45 3.80 20.90
C GLU A 248 6.65 2.84 20.93
N GLY A 249 7.33 2.67 19.78
CA GLY A 249 8.45 1.74 19.62
C GLY A 249 8.10 0.25 19.68
N ASN A 250 6.82 -0.12 19.81
CA ASN A 250 6.36 -1.50 19.91
C ASN A 250 5.86 -2.02 18.55
N LEU A 251 6.73 -2.70 17.82
CA LEU A 251 6.40 -3.31 16.54
C LEU A 251 6.05 -4.80 16.74
N PRO A 252 5.02 -5.34 16.05
CA PRO A 252 4.57 -6.73 16.21
C PRO A 252 5.50 -7.76 15.52
N VAL A 253 6.58 -7.30 14.89
CA VAL A 253 7.51 -8.14 14.11
C VAL A 253 8.95 -7.84 14.48
N GLU A 254 9.81 -8.86 14.45
CA GLU A 254 11.25 -8.70 14.67
C GLU A 254 12.02 -8.31 13.39
N ASN A 255 11.49 -8.68 12.23
CA ASN A 255 12.09 -8.39 10.93
C ASN A 255 11.01 -7.87 9.97
N TYR A 256 11.34 -6.84 9.20
CA TYR A 256 10.48 -6.33 8.12
C TYR A 256 11.30 -6.14 6.82
N ALA A 257 10.73 -6.49 5.67
CA ALA A 257 11.41 -6.35 4.37
C ALA A 257 10.62 -5.49 3.37
N PHE A 258 11.22 -4.40 2.87
CA PHE A 258 10.73 -3.69 1.69
C PHE A 258 11.42 -4.25 0.45
N LEU A 259 10.66 -4.81 -0.50
CA LEU A 259 11.17 -5.45 -1.71
C LEU A 259 10.80 -4.63 -2.95
N PHE A 260 11.78 -3.93 -3.54
CA PHE A 260 11.56 -3.07 -4.69
C PHE A 260 11.99 -3.74 -5.99
N TYR A 261 11.04 -3.92 -6.91
CA TYR A 261 11.30 -4.18 -8.32
C TYR A 261 11.12 -2.87 -9.11
N ILE A 262 12.21 -2.37 -9.65
CA ILE A 262 12.24 -1.10 -10.39
C ILE A 262 12.39 -1.37 -11.89
N LYS A 263 11.31 -1.08 -12.62
CA LYS A 263 11.20 -1.30 -14.07
C LYS A 263 11.88 -0.16 -14.82
N ASP A 264 12.81 -0.48 -15.72
CA ASP A 264 13.51 0.53 -16.51
C ASP A 264 12.61 1.15 -17.59
N HIS A 265 12.40 2.46 -17.45
CA HIS A 265 11.71 3.31 -18.40
C HIS A 265 12.48 4.60 -18.67
N THR A 266 13.80 4.60 -18.48
CA THR A 266 14.71 5.74 -18.74
C THR A 266 14.65 6.20 -20.20
N GLU A 267 14.22 5.34 -21.14
CA GLU A 267 13.90 5.73 -22.52
C GLU A 267 12.81 6.82 -22.63
N PHE A 268 12.05 7.04 -21.56
CA PHE A 268 11.01 8.07 -21.44
C PHE A 268 11.41 9.24 -20.53
N GLU A 269 12.66 9.34 -20.07
CA GLU A 269 13.15 10.42 -19.20
C GLU A 269 12.82 11.81 -19.74
N GLY A 270 12.93 12.00 -21.06
CA GLY A 270 12.58 13.25 -21.74
C GLY A 270 11.15 13.75 -21.45
N LEU A 271 10.20 12.85 -21.15
CA LEU A 271 8.82 13.20 -20.77
C LEU A 271 8.74 13.92 -19.41
N PHE A 272 9.71 13.65 -18.53
CA PHE A 272 9.73 14.09 -17.15
C PHE A 272 10.80 15.16 -16.90
N SER A 273 11.84 15.24 -17.73
CA SER A 273 12.92 16.24 -17.63
C SER A 273 12.62 17.59 -18.31
N GLY A 274 11.40 17.77 -18.84
CA GLY A 274 10.95 19.05 -19.42
C GLY A 274 11.53 19.38 -20.80
N GLN A 275 12.17 18.42 -21.47
CA GLN A 275 12.70 18.57 -22.82
C GLN A 275 11.61 18.54 -23.90
N GLU A 276 11.94 18.99 -25.11
CA GLU A 276 11.02 18.92 -26.25
C GLU A 276 10.83 17.45 -26.69
N ILE A 277 9.61 16.93 -26.55
CA ILE A 277 9.33 15.51 -26.79
C ILE A 277 8.63 15.30 -28.14
N LYS A 278 9.14 14.36 -28.93
CA LYS A 278 8.48 13.89 -30.15
C LYS A 278 7.15 13.21 -29.81
N VAL A 279 6.09 13.56 -30.53
CA VAL A 279 4.74 12.95 -30.38
C VAL A 279 4.78 11.41 -30.42
N GLY A 280 5.64 10.83 -31.28
CA GLY A 280 5.85 9.38 -31.34
C GLY A 280 6.32 8.76 -30.03
N THR A 281 7.17 9.45 -29.27
CA THR A 281 7.65 9.02 -27.94
C THR A 281 6.50 9.03 -26.92
N ILE A 282 5.64 10.04 -26.95
CA ILE A 282 4.45 10.11 -26.07
C ILE A 282 3.51 8.92 -26.35
N ILE A 283 3.23 8.63 -27.62
CA ILE A 283 2.38 7.49 -28.01
C ILE A 283 3.01 6.17 -27.58
N LYS A 284 4.33 6.01 -27.77
CA LYS A 284 5.07 4.83 -27.31
C LYS A 284 4.96 4.67 -25.80
N ALA A 285 5.19 5.73 -25.03
CA ALA A 285 5.08 5.71 -23.57
C ALA A 285 3.67 5.32 -23.09
N ILE A 286 2.62 5.96 -23.64
CA ILE A 286 1.24 5.59 -23.32
C ILE A 286 1.01 4.10 -23.58
N ARG A 287 1.46 3.58 -24.73
CA ARG A 287 1.28 2.16 -25.08
C ARG A 287 2.07 1.21 -24.17
N THR A 288 3.31 1.58 -23.82
CA THR A 288 4.20 0.75 -23.00
C THR A 288 3.76 0.71 -21.53
N LEU A 289 3.32 1.84 -20.99
CA LEU A 289 2.87 1.97 -19.60
C LEU A 289 1.42 1.53 -19.42
N ALA A 290 0.59 1.59 -20.47
CA ALA A 290 -0.80 1.18 -20.40
C ALA A 290 -0.93 -0.29 -19.99
N GLY A 291 -1.64 -0.51 -18.89
CA GLY A 291 -1.92 -1.84 -18.38
C GLY A 291 -0.82 -2.43 -17.52
N LYS A 292 0.28 -1.71 -17.24
CA LYS A 292 1.22 -2.07 -16.17
C LYS A 292 0.65 -1.65 -14.82
N GLY A 293 0.67 -2.54 -13.83
CA GLY A 293 0.22 -2.28 -12.46
C GLY A 293 1.38 -1.80 -11.61
N PHE A 294 1.78 -0.54 -11.79
CA PHE A 294 2.68 0.11 -10.84
C PHE A 294 1.98 0.34 -9.50
N GLY A 295 2.69 0.09 -8.41
CA GLY A 295 2.18 0.23 -7.06
C GLY A 295 2.92 -0.67 -6.08
N ALA A 296 2.30 -0.89 -4.93
CA ALA A 296 2.80 -1.77 -3.89
C ALA A 296 1.70 -2.74 -3.42
N LEU A 297 2.14 -3.82 -2.76
CA LEU A 297 1.28 -4.77 -2.06
C LEU A 297 1.86 -5.01 -0.68
N GLU A 298 0.98 -4.96 0.32
CA GLU A 298 1.30 -5.23 1.70
C GLU A 298 1.44 -6.73 1.96
N HIS A 299 2.29 -7.04 2.91
CA HIS A 299 2.37 -8.33 3.56
C HIS A 299 2.62 -8.10 5.06
N GLY A 300 2.37 -9.10 5.90
CA GLY A 300 2.47 -8.98 7.35
C GLY A 300 3.84 -8.49 7.84
N ASN A 301 4.93 -8.99 7.25
CA ASN A 301 6.29 -8.58 7.61
C ASN A 301 7.09 -8.09 6.40
N SER A 302 6.42 -7.76 5.30
CA SER A 302 7.10 -7.24 4.12
C SER A 302 6.16 -6.43 3.24
N SER A 303 6.70 -5.81 2.20
CA SER A 303 5.89 -5.22 1.13
C SER A 303 6.65 -5.28 -0.17
N VAL A 304 5.93 -5.52 -1.26
CA VAL A 304 6.51 -5.62 -2.61
C VAL A 304 6.10 -4.40 -3.42
N TYR A 305 7.08 -3.75 -4.06
CA TYR A 305 6.88 -2.55 -4.85
C TYR A 305 7.27 -2.86 -6.29
N TYR A 306 6.40 -2.50 -7.23
CA TYR A 306 6.71 -2.52 -8.64
C TYR A 306 6.58 -1.09 -9.17
N LEU A 307 7.72 -0.41 -9.35
CA LEU A 307 7.76 1.03 -9.66
C LEU A 307 8.50 1.29 -10.98
N PRO A 308 8.13 2.34 -11.73
CA PRO A 308 8.85 2.75 -12.92
C PRO A 308 10.05 3.64 -12.55
N ASP A 309 11.18 3.44 -13.23
CA ASP A 309 12.28 4.39 -13.23
C ASP A 309 12.33 5.15 -14.56
N PHE A 310 12.02 6.44 -14.52
CA PHE A 310 12.12 7.33 -15.67
C PHE A 310 13.44 8.10 -15.71
N GLY A 311 14.44 7.73 -14.92
CA GLY A 311 15.69 8.47 -14.77
C GLY A 311 15.62 9.55 -13.69
N GLY A 312 16.79 10.07 -13.33
CA GLY A 312 16.95 11.03 -12.23
C GLY A 312 16.40 10.49 -10.90
N THR A 313 15.74 11.37 -10.12
CA THR A 313 15.14 11.03 -8.82
C THR A 313 13.66 10.68 -8.91
N THR A 314 13.08 10.60 -10.11
CA THR A 314 11.61 10.43 -10.28
C THR A 314 11.06 9.16 -9.64
N VAL A 315 11.85 8.09 -9.60
CA VAL A 315 11.50 6.83 -8.92
C VAL A 315 11.30 7.00 -7.41
N LEU A 316 11.91 8.04 -6.83
CA LEU A 316 11.84 8.36 -5.40
C LEU A 316 10.62 9.24 -5.05
N ASP A 317 9.95 9.82 -6.05
CA ASP A 317 8.81 10.72 -5.83
C ASP A 317 7.64 9.97 -5.18
N GLY A 318 7.19 10.44 -4.01
CA GLY A 318 6.11 9.81 -3.25
C GLY A 318 6.48 8.47 -2.59
N MET A 319 7.77 8.09 -2.61
CA MET A 319 8.25 6.83 -2.02
C MET A 319 7.90 6.71 -0.54
N ALA A 320 8.10 7.79 0.22
CA ALA A 320 7.80 7.84 1.64
C ALA A 320 6.32 7.52 1.91
N ASP A 321 5.39 8.18 1.23
CA ASP A 321 3.95 7.98 1.43
C ASP A 321 3.52 6.52 1.22
N VAL A 322 4.00 5.89 0.13
CA VAL A 322 3.66 4.48 -0.15
C VAL A 322 4.29 3.58 0.90
N CYS A 323 5.58 3.75 1.22
CA CYS A 323 6.26 2.92 2.22
C CYS A 323 5.61 3.00 3.60
N ILE A 324 5.16 4.19 4.00
CA ILE A 324 4.47 4.41 5.27
C ILE A 324 3.13 3.66 5.28
N HIS A 325 2.33 3.78 4.21
CA HIS A 325 1.06 3.06 4.08
C HIS A 325 1.27 1.55 4.21
N GLU A 326 2.17 0.99 3.41
CA GLU A 326 2.46 -0.44 3.44
C GLU A 326 2.99 -0.88 4.82
N PHE A 327 3.84 -0.08 5.43
CA PHE A 327 4.37 -0.38 6.76
C PHE A 327 3.28 -0.35 7.84
N PHE A 328 2.28 0.53 7.77
CA PHE A 328 1.19 0.56 8.75
C PHE A 328 0.28 -0.68 8.71
N HIS A 329 0.35 -1.50 7.65
CA HIS A 329 -0.37 -2.77 7.63
C HIS A 329 0.12 -3.78 8.69
N ILE A 330 1.24 -3.51 9.39
CA ILE A 330 1.63 -4.24 10.60
C ILE A 330 0.60 -4.12 11.73
N LEU A 331 -0.18 -3.04 11.78
CA LEU A 331 -1.27 -2.90 12.75
C LEU A 331 -2.49 -3.68 12.29
N THR A 332 -2.93 -3.41 11.05
CA THR A 332 -4.11 -4.06 10.47
C THR A 332 -3.86 -4.35 8.98
N PRO A 333 -4.10 -5.57 8.48
CA PRO A 333 -4.72 -6.68 9.20
C PRO A 333 -3.77 -7.45 10.13
N LEU A 334 -2.44 -7.29 10.08
CA LEU A 334 -1.54 -8.23 10.77
C LEU A 334 -1.81 -8.37 12.27
N GLY A 335 -1.92 -7.26 13.02
CA GLY A 335 -2.13 -7.30 14.47
C GLY A 335 -3.60 -7.34 14.89
N LEU A 336 -4.54 -7.11 13.97
CA LEU A 336 -5.97 -7.05 14.22
C LEU A 336 -6.72 -7.40 12.94
N HIS A 337 -7.33 -8.59 12.90
CA HIS A 337 -8.04 -9.09 11.74
C HIS A 337 -9.23 -10.00 12.08
N SER A 338 -10.15 -10.12 11.12
CA SER A 338 -11.30 -11.00 11.21
C SER A 338 -10.95 -12.44 10.83
N GLU A 339 -11.87 -13.37 11.10
CA GLU A 339 -11.76 -14.78 10.71
C GLU A 339 -11.65 -14.95 9.18
N GLU A 340 -12.27 -14.07 8.40
CA GLU A 340 -12.19 -14.04 6.94
C GLU A 340 -10.77 -13.77 6.42
N ILE A 341 -9.96 -13.03 7.19
CA ILE A 341 -8.57 -12.74 6.86
C ILE A 341 -7.61 -13.77 7.46
N GLY A 342 -7.83 -14.17 8.73
CA GLY A 342 -6.97 -15.13 9.42
C GLY A 342 -7.11 -16.57 8.91
N ASN A 343 -8.33 -16.97 8.54
CA ASN A 343 -8.64 -18.29 7.98
C ASN A 343 -8.99 -18.17 6.49
N PHE A 344 -8.15 -17.45 5.74
CA PHE A 344 -8.43 -17.09 4.36
C PHE A 344 -8.63 -18.33 3.46
N ASP A 345 -9.80 -18.46 2.83
CA ASP A 345 -10.03 -19.47 1.78
C ASP A 345 -9.41 -18.97 0.46
N TYR A 346 -8.21 -19.45 0.15
CA TYR A 346 -7.48 -19.07 -1.05
C TYR A 346 -8.18 -19.45 -2.37
N ILE A 347 -9.18 -20.34 -2.34
CA ILE A 347 -9.87 -20.83 -3.54
C ILE A 347 -11.21 -20.11 -3.72
N ASN A 348 -11.98 -19.97 -2.64
CA ASN A 348 -13.29 -19.30 -2.65
C ASN A 348 -13.40 -18.33 -1.47
N PRO A 349 -12.66 -17.20 -1.48
CA PRO A 349 -12.57 -16.33 -0.33
C PRO A 349 -13.92 -15.72 0.05
N LYS A 350 -14.21 -15.75 1.34
CA LYS A 350 -15.21 -14.87 1.96
C LYS A 350 -14.51 -13.58 2.35
N MET A 351 -14.99 -12.45 1.86
CA MET A 351 -14.36 -11.16 2.17
C MET A 351 -14.95 -10.57 3.45
N SER A 352 -14.11 -9.92 4.25
CA SER A 352 -14.51 -9.18 5.44
C SER A 352 -15.32 -7.92 5.11
N GLN A 353 -16.20 -7.52 6.02
CA GLN A 353 -16.93 -6.25 6.00
C GLN A 353 -16.06 -5.03 6.36
N HIS A 354 -14.78 -5.22 6.70
CA HIS A 354 -13.97 -4.18 7.37
C HIS A 354 -12.78 -3.65 6.56
N LEU A 355 -12.88 -3.51 5.23
CA LEU A 355 -11.81 -2.79 4.48
C LEU A 355 -11.67 -1.33 4.92
N TRP A 356 -12.71 -0.76 5.53
CA TRP A 356 -12.63 0.55 6.17
C TRP A 356 -11.61 0.59 7.33
N LEU A 357 -11.42 -0.54 8.01
CA LEU A 357 -10.40 -0.74 9.04
C LEU A 357 -9.05 -1.03 8.38
N TYR A 358 -8.97 -2.08 7.55
CA TYR A 358 -7.69 -2.56 7.02
C TYR A 358 -6.98 -1.59 6.06
N GLU A 359 -7.73 -0.84 5.27
CA GLU A 359 -7.18 0.10 4.28
C GLU A 359 -7.45 1.55 4.69
N GLY A 360 -8.67 1.83 5.17
CA GLY A 360 -9.11 3.18 5.47
C GLY A 360 -8.40 3.78 6.68
N ILE A 361 -8.35 3.04 7.80
CA ILE A 361 -7.65 3.49 9.01
C ILE A 361 -6.14 3.44 8.81
N THR A 362 -5.61 2.43 8.12
CA THR A 362 -4.19 2.37 7.72
C THR A 362 -3.77 3.62 6.94
N GLU A 363 -4.52 4.01 5.92
CA GLU A 363 -4.24 5.22 5.14
C GLU A 363 -4.40 6.51 5.99
N TYR A 364 -5.36 6.54 6.91
CA TYR A 364 -5.49 7.66 7.85
C TYR A 364 -4.25 7.77 8.76
N PHE A 365 -3.79 6.66 9.34
CA PHE A 365 -2.59 6.57 10.16
C PHE A 365 -1.34 6.94 9.38
N ALA A 366 -1.21 6.49 8.13
CA ALA A 366 -0.13 6.88 7.24
C ALA A 366 -0.07 8.41 7.04
N GLY A 367 -1.21 9.08 6.92
CA GLY A 367 -1.26 10.54 6.81
C GLY A 367 -1.03 11.27 8.14
N ILE A 368 -1.74 10.90 9.21
CA ILE A 368 -1.70 11.65 10.49
C ILE A 368 -0.37 11.43 11.23
N SER A 369 0.26 10.26 11.10
CA SER A 369 1.57 9.99 11.71
C SER A 369 2.67 10.89 11.15
N GLN A 370 2.61 11.27 9.87
CA GLN A 370 3.54 12.25 9.29
C GLN A 370 3.40 13.62 9.93
N LEU A 371 2.16 14.07 10.19
CA LEU A 371 1.92 15.34 10.90
C LEU A 371 2.40 15.25 12.35
N LYS A 372 1.96 14.21 13.05
CA LYS A 372 2.27 13.98 14.46
C LYS A 372 3.80 13.89 14.65
N GLY A 373 4.49 13.13 13.82
CA GLY A 373 5.96 13.01 13.82
C GLY A 373 6.74 14.20 13.23
N GLY A 374 6.06 15.26 12.77
CA GLY A 374 6.69 16.50 12.31
C GLY A 374 7.32 16.43 10.91
N VAL A 375 6.97 15.45 10.10
CA VAL A 375 7.39 15.32 8.69
C VAL A 375 6.70 16.39 7.84
N ILE A 376 5.40 16.55 8.05
CA ILE A 376 4.57 17.59 7.42
C ILE A 376 3.98 18.48 8.52
N ASP A 377 3.67 19.73 8.18
CA ASP A 377 3.00 20.62 9.11
C ASP A 377 1.46 20.53 9.02
N LYS A 378 0.78 21.25 9.92
CA LYS A 378 -0.69 21.25 10.00
C LYS A 378 -1.34 21.81 8.75
N GLU A 379 -0.70 22.78 8.11
CA GLU A 379 -1.23 23.40 6.89
C GLU A 379 -1.16 22.42 5.74
N GLU A 380 -0.02 21.76 5.55
CA GLU A 380 0.16 20.70 4.56
C GLU A 380 -0.83 19.55 4.77
N TYR A 381 -0.97 19.05 6.01
CA TYR A 381 -1.91 17.97 6.31
C TYR A 381 -3.36 18.36 5.97
N ILE A 382 -3.83 19.54 6.36
CA ILE A 382 -5.22 19.96 6.15
C ILE A 382 -5.50 20.42 4.71
N GLN A 383 -4.65 21.28 4.16
CA GLN A 383 -4.88 21.92 2.85
C GLN A 383 -4.48 21.05 1.67
N SER A 384 -3.51 20.16 1.84
CA SER A 384 -3.04 19.24 0.80
C SER A 384 -3.62 17.84 0.99
N LEU A 385 -3.20 17.14 2.04
CA LEU A 385 -3.47 15.71 2.21
C LEU A 385 -4.97 15.45 2.45
N LEU A 386 -5.54 15.95 3.56
CA LEU A 386 -6.93 15.69 3.93
C LEU A 386 -7.91 16.29 2.93
N ARG A 387 -7.66 17.52 2.45
CA ARG A 387 -8.47 18.14 1.38
C ARG A 387 -8.48 17.28 0.11
N GLY A 388 -7.33 16.71 -0.27
CA GLY A 388 -7.19 15.79 -1.40
C GLY A 388 -8.07 14.56 -1.24
N LYS A 389 -8.04 13.94 -0.05
CA LYS A 389 -8.90 12.81 0.31
C LYS A 389 -10.38 13.18 0.27
N ILE A 390 -10.77 14.32 0.86
CA ILE A 390 -12.16 14.83 0.83
C ILE A 390 -12.66 15.01 -0.61
N ARG A 391 -11.89 15.70 -1.46
CA ARG A 391 -12.25 15.92 -2.87
C ARG A 391 -12.41 14.61 -3.63
N SER A 392 -11.56 13.63 -3.34
CA SER A 392 -11.61 12.31 -3.98
C SER A 392 -12.76 11.46 -3.47
N ALA A 393 -13.03 11.49 -2.17
CA ALA A 393 -14.13 10.80 -1.51
C ALA A 393 -15.50 11.23 -2.07
N ASP A 394 -15.62 12.52 -2.44
CA ASP A 394 -16.84 13.13 -3.00
C ASP A 394 -17.37 12.46 -4.28
N ARG A 395 -16.51 11.69 -4.97
CA ARG A 395 -16.83 11.02 -6.24
C ARG A 395 -17.52 9.67 -6.06
N TYR A 396 -17.54 9.11 -4.85
CA TYR A 396 -18.07 7.77 -4.59
C TYR A 396 -19.55 7.77 -4.20
N PRO A 397 -20.32 6.74 -4.61
CA PRO A 397 -21.78 6.75 -4.49
C PRO A 397 -22.28 6.15 -3.16
N THR A 398 -22.17 6.89 -2.06
CA THR A 398 -22.59 6.43 -0.71
C THR A 398 -24.06 5.98 -0.63
N ALA A 399 -24.97 6.68 -1.29
CA ALA A 399 -26.40 6.33 -1.30
C ALA A 399 -26.70 4.94 -1.92
N LYS A 400 -25.76 4.37 -2.69
CA LYS A 400 -25.97 3.08 -3.38
C LYS A 400 -25.45 1.87 -2.62
N MET A 401 -24.50 2.04 -1.70
CA MET A 401 -23.87 0.96 -0.96
C MET A 401 -23.27 1.49 0.34
N SER A 402 -23.32 0.70 1.41
CA SER A 402 -22.55 1.01 2.62
C SER A 402 -21.08 0.66 2.43
N PHE A 403 -20.24 1.05 3.39
CA PHE A 403 -18.84 0.67 3.33
C PHE A 403 -18.68 -0.84 3.56
N THR A 404 -19.39 -1.38 4.54
CA THR A 404 -19.38 -2.81 4.88
C THR A 404 -19.88 -3.68 3.74
N GLU A 405 -20.96 -3.27 3.05
CA GLU A 405 -21.50 -3.97 1.89
C GLU A 405 -20.49 -4.00 0.72
N MET A 406 -19.78 -2.89 0.50
CA MET A 406 -18.73 -2.82 -0.51
C MET A 406 -17.54 -3.70 -0.16
N SER A 407 -17.10 -3.68 1.10
CA SER A 407 -16.02 -4.51 1.61
C SER A 407 -16.29 -6.00 1.45
N GLU A 408 -17.45 -6.48 1.93
CA GLU A 408 -17.84 -7.90 1.85
C GLU A 408 -17.98 -8.40 0.40
N ASN A 409 -18.29 -7.50 -0.54
CA ASN A 409 -18.55 -7.85 -1.92
C ASN A 409 -17.50 -7.31 -2.90
N VAL A 410 -16.32 -6.91 -2.42
CA VAL A 410 -15.29 -6.20 -3.22
C VAL A 410 -14.86 -6.96 -4.49
N LEU A 411 -14.96 -8.29 -4.50
CA LEU A 411 -14.63 -9.11 -5.68
C LEU A 411 -15.71 -9.08 -6.78
N LYS A 412 -16.91 -8.58 -6.49
CA LYS A 412 -18.10 -8.65 -7.36
C LYS A 412 -18.42 -7.27 -7.96
N ASN A 413 -18.98 -7.26 -9.17
CA ASN A 413 -19.59 -6.03 -9.69
C ASN A 413 -20.91 -5.74 -8.95
N PRO A 414 -21.26 -4.46 -8.68
CA PRO A 414 -20.54 -3.24 -9.04
C PRO A 414 -19.44 -2.81 -8.05
N TYR A 415 -19.32 -3.47 -6.89
CA TYR A 415 -18.44 -3.11 -5.77
C TYR A 415 -16.95 -3.07 -6.13
N LYS A 416 -16.49 -3.99 -6.98
CA LYS A 416 -15.10 -4.02 -7.48
C LYS A 416 -14.61 -2.68 -8.04
N LYS A 417 -15.48 -1.94 -8.73
CA LYS A 417 -15.13 -0.62 -9.30
C LYS A 417 -15.04 0.48 -8.25
N GLN A 418 -15.49 0.21 -7.03
CA GLN A 418 -15.53 1.15 -5.91
C GLN A 418 -14.43 0.87 -4.88
N TYR A 419 -13.55 -0.12 -5.11
CA TYR A 419 -12.48 -0.48 -4.19
C TYR A 419 -11.63 0.74 -3.78
N GLY A 420 -11.21 1.56 -4.74
CA GLY A 420 -10.38 2.75 -4.46
C GLY A 420 -10.98 3.77 -3.49
N GLN A 421 -12.26 3.65 -3.11
CA GLN A 421 -12.83 4.47 -2.05
C GLN A 421 -12.22 4.19 -0.68
N VAL A 422 -11.63 3.00 -0.46
CA VAL A 422 -11.00 2.65 0.82
C VAL A 422 -9.90 3.66 1.19
N TYR A 423 -9.04 4.01 0.24
CA TYR A 423 -7.94 4.97 0.42
C TYR A 423 -8.39 6.45 0.51
N GLN A 424 -9.62 6.77 0.11
CA GLN A 424 -10.07 8.16 -0.02
C GLN A 424 -11.16 8.48 1.00
N ARG A 425 -12.27 7.74 0.90
CA ARG A 425 -13.38 7.80 1.84
C ARG A 425 -13.02 7.14 3.16
N GLY A 426 -12.25 6.05 3.16
CA GLY A 426 -11.80 5.40 4.40
C GLY A 426 -10.83 6.26 5.21
N ALA A 427 -9.85 6.88 4.58
CA ALA A 427 -8.96 7.83 5.27
C ALA A 427 -9.72 9.02 5.88
N LEU A 428 -10.66 9.60 5.12
CA LEU A 428 -11.53 10.66 5.64
C LEU A 428 -12.39 10.16 6.80
N MET A 429 -12.99 8.98 6.67
CA MET A 429 -13.77 8.36 7.75
C MET A 429 -12.92 8.12 9.00
N GLY A 430 -11.66 7.67 8.86
CA GLY A 430 -10.71 7.52 9.95
C GLY A 430 -10.46 8.84 10.68
N ALA A 431 -10.23 9.93 9.93
CA ALA A 431 -10.07 11.27 10.52
C ALA A 431 -11.31 11.73 11.29
N LEU A 432 -12.52 11.53 10.76
CA LEU A 432 -13.75 11.93 11.45
C LEU A 432 -14.05 11.04 12.66
N LEU A 433 -13.76 9.74 12.56
CA LEU A 433 -13.90 8.77 13.65
C LEU A 433 -12.95 9.12 14.81
N ASP A 434 -11.71 9.50 14.50
CA ASP A 434 -10.75 9.94 15.51
C ASP A 434 -11.23 11.18 16.26
N ILE A 435 -11.72 12.20 15.54
CA ILE A 435 -12.36 13.38 16.13
C ILE A 435 -13.56 12.98 17.01
N ARG A 436 -14.37 12.01 16.58
CA ARG A 436 -15.53 11.53 17.36
C ARG A 436 -15.10 10.84 18.65
N ILE A 437 -14.07 10.01 18.60
CA ILE A 437 -13.55 9.29 19.76
C ILE A 437 -12.99 10.28 20.78
N MET A 438 -12.18 11.24 20.35
CA MET A 438 -11.67 12.28 21.24
C MET A 438 -12.79 13.16 21.81
N GLU A 439 -13.82 13.50 21.01
CA GLU A 439 -14.99 14.24 21.52
C GLU A 439 -15.70 13.46 22.63
N LEU A 440 -16.02 12.19 22.39
CA LEU A 440 -16.79 11.36 23.32
C LEU A 440 -16.03 11.02 24.61
N THR A 441 -14.70 11.01 24.55
CA THR A 441 -13.84 10.69 25.69
C THR A 441 -13.24 11.92 26.35
N GLY A 442 -13.61 13.13 25.90
CA GLY A 442 -12.98 14.38 26.38
C GLY A 442 -11.47 14.44 26.12
N GLY A 443 -10.98 13.71 25.12
CA GLY A 443 -9.57 13.62 24.76
C GLY A 443 -8.76 12.57 25.50
N GLU A 444 -9.39 11.70 26.29
CA GLU A 444 -8.69 10.60 26.98
C GLU A 444 -8.19 9.54 26.01
N LYS A 445 -8.92 9.30 24.91
CA LYS A 445 -8.56 8.33 23.88
C LYS A 445 -8.66 8.95 22.49
N ASP A 446 -7.82 8.49 21.59
CA ASP A 446 -7.89 8.73 20.16
C ASP A 446 -8.10 7.41 19.40
N LEU A 447 -8.23 7.44 18.07
CA LEU A 447 -8.43 6.23 17.27
C LEU A 447 -7.22 5.28 17.36
N HIS A 448 -6.02 5.81 17.53
CA HIS A 448 -4.81 5.01 17.68
C HIS A 448 -4.86 4.17 18.96
N ASP A 449 -5.26 4.75 20.09
CA ASP A 449 -5.46 4.03 21.35
C ASP A 449 -6.42 2.84 21.21
N ILE A 450 -7.52 3.03 20.47
CA ILE A 450 -8.52 1.97 20.25
C ILE A 450 -7.95 0.83 19.41
N ILE A 451 -7.18 1.16 18.36
CA ILE A 451 -6.54 0.14 17.52
C ILE A 451 -5.51 -0.65 18.31
N LEU A 452 -4.68 0.01 19.13
CA LEU A 452 -3.71 -0.68 19.98
C LEU A 452 -4.39 -1.57 21.03
N ALA A 453 -5.46 -1.10 21.66
CA ALA A 453 -6.22 -1.88 22.64
C ALA A 453 -6.83 -3.15 22.01
N LEU A 454 -7.41 -3.03 20.81
CA LEU A 454 -7.95 -4.19 20.07
C LEU A 454 -6.83 -5.13 19.60
N ARG A 455 -5.72 -4.58 19.10
CA ARG A 455 -4.52 -5.36 18.76
C ARG A 455 -4.04 -6.18 19.96
N ASP A 456 -4.01 -5.62 21.17
CA ASP A 456 -3.56 -6.36 22.36
C ASP A 456 -4.49 -7.51 22.77
N VAL A 457 -5.77 -7.43 22.39
CA VAL A 457 -6.77 -8.48 22.64
C VAL A 457 -6.70 -9.61 21.60
N TYR A 458 -6.37 -9.27 20.36
CA TYR A 458 -6.39 -10.17 19.21
C TYR A 458 -4.98 -10.60 18.79
N GLY A 459 -4.12 -9.65 18.42
CA GLY A 459 -2.78 -9.93 17.94
C GLY A 459 -2.79 -10.73 16.63
N PRO A 460 -1.62 -11.23 16.20
CA PRO A 460 -1.47 -11.88 14.90
C PRO A 460 -2.05 -13.30 14.82
N ASP A 461 -2.37 -13.93 15.95
CA ASP A 461 -2.76 -15.34 16.00
C ASP A 461 -4.23 -15.57 16.36
N LYS A 462 -5.00 -14.51 16.66
CA LYS A 462 -6.40 -14.63 17.06
C LYS A 462 -7.27 -13.64 16.31
N SER A 463 -8.19 -14.19 15.53
CA SER A 463 -9.18 -13.41 14.79
C SER A 463 -10.37 -12.96 15.64
N PHE A 464 -10.92 -11.79 15.30
CA PHE A 464 -12.27 -11.40 15.71
C PHE A 464 -13.32 -11.93 14.73
N LYS A 465 -14.59 -11.99 15.17
CA LYS A 465 -15.70 -12.29 14.25
C LYS A 465 -16.16 -11.02 13.59
N ASP A 466 -16.24 -11.01 12.27
CA ASP A 466 -16.67 -9.86 11.44
C ASP A 466 -17.81 -9.03 12.10
N PRO A 467 -18.99 -9.57 12.47
CA PRO A 467 -20.09 -8.76 13.02
C PRO A 467 -19.84 -8.14 14.40
N GLN A 468 -18.75 -8.48 15.10
CA GLN A 468 -18.51 -8.07 16.49
C GLN A 468 -17.65 -6.81 16.63
N ILE A 469 -16.78 -6.51 15.65
CA ILE A 469 -15.74 -5.49 15.84
C ILE A 469 -16.30 -4.09 16.15
N ILE A 470 -17.42 -3.71 15.52
CA ILE A 470 -18.07 -2.41 15.78
C ILE A 470 -18.51 -2.29 17.25
N ALA A 471 -19.09 -3.35 17.83
CA ALA A 471 -19.53 -3.34 19.22
C ALA A 471 -18.34 -3.20 20.18
N GLU A 472 -17.18 -3.73 19.81
CA GLU A 472 -15.95 -3.61 20.60
C GLU A 472 -15.36 -2.19 20.55
N PHE A 473 -15.38 -1.54 19.39
CA PHE A 473 -15.08 -0.11 19.28
C PHE A 473 -15.97 0.72 20.21
N VAL A 474 -17.28 0.48 20.17
CA VAL A 474 -18.26 1.19 21.00
C VAL A 474 -18.00 0.95 22.50
N ALA A 475 -17.71 -0.30 22.88
CA ALA A 475 -17.43 -0.67 24.28
C ALA A 475 -16.15 -0.01 24.83
N LEU A 476 -15.14 0.23 23.99
CA LEU A 476 -13.89 0.88 24.39
C LEU A 476 -14.00 2.42 24.49
N VAL A 477 -15.03 3.02 23.92
CA VAL A 477 -15.18 4.47 23.79
C VAL A 477 -16.39 4.98 24.58
N HIS A 478 -17.58 4.90 24.00
CA HIS A 478 -18.85 5.40 24.55
C HIS A 478 -20.01 4.89 23.67
N SER A 479 -21.21 4.70 24.25
CA SER A 479 -22.39 4.18 23.53
C SER A 479 -22.77 4.98 22.29
N ASP A 480 -22.62 6.31 22.37
CA ASP A 480 -22.97 7.25 21.28
C ASP A 480 -22.04 7.16 20.07
N LEU A 481 -20.98 6.32 20.13
CA LEU A 481 -20.17 6.01 18.97
C LEU A 481 -20.92 5.07 18.00
N GLN A 482 -21.90 4.30 18.48
CA GLN A 482 -22.68 3.37 17.65
C GLN A 482 -23.36 4.09 16.47
N GLU A 483 -23.91 5.28 16.71
CA GLU A 483 -24.57 6.08 15.68
C GLU A 483 -23.63 6.42 14.51
N PHE A 484 -22.34 6.70 14.78
CA PHE A 484 -21.36 6.95 13.73
C PHE A 484 -21.20 5.74 12.80
N PHE A 485 -21.13 4.53 13.37
CA PHE A 485 -21.01 3.30 12.59
C PHE A 485 -22.31 3.00 11.82
N ASP A 486 -23.46 3.14 12.48
CA ASP A 486 -24.77 2.87 11.90
C ASP A 486 -25.07 3.78 10.71
N ASP A 487 -24.65 5.04 10.77
CA ASP A 487 -24.91 6.01 9.71
C ASP A 487 -23.89 5.93 8.56
N TYR A 488 -22.59 5.84 8.89
CA TYR A 488 -21.53 6.13 7.93
C TYR A 488 -20.70 4.90 7.50
N VAL A 489 -20.70 3.83 8.28
CA VAL A 489 -19.90 2.62 8.00
C VAL A 489 -20.80 1.50 7.51
N SER A 490 -21.76 1.08 8.34
CA SER A 490 -22.81 0.13 8.02
C SER A 490 -23.97 0.78 7.27
N GLY A 491 -24.17 2.08 7.49
CA GLY A 491 -25.15 2.90 6.79
C GLY A 491 -24.64 3.49 5.48
N ARG A 492 -25.51 4.32 4.88
CA ARG A 492 -25.32 4.90 3.54
C ARG A 492 -25.32 6.43 3.56
N ASN A 493 -25.26 7.05 4.74
CA ASN A 493 -25.24 8.50 4.88
C ASN A 493 -23.91 9.06 4.35
N GLU A 494 -23.95 10.29 3.82
CA GLU A 494 -22.70 11.01 3.49
C GLU A 494 -21.92 11.30 4.78
N LEU A 495 -20.59 11.26 4.72
CA LEU A 495 -19.75 11.58 5.87
C LEU A 495 -19.97 13.05 6.29
N PRO A 496 -20.21 13.34 7.58
CA PRO A 496 -20.54 14.66 8.12
C PRO A 496 -19.30 15.57 8.23
N THR A 497 -18.56 15.69 7.12
CA THR A 497 -17.22 16.29 7.06
C THR A 497 -17.20 17.73 7.60
N LYS A 498 -18.20 18.54 7.24
CA LYS A 498 -18.28 19.93 7.71
C LYS A 498 -18.48 20.02 9.22
N GLU A 499 -19.34 19.15 9.76
CA GLU A 499 -19.66 19.15 11.19
C GLU A 499 -18.44 18.77 12.02
N TYR A 500 -17.79 17.66 11.71
CA TYR A 500 -16.67 17.14 12.50
C TYR A 500 -15.42 18.01 12.38
N LEU A 501 -15.09 18.53 11.19
CA LEU A 501 -13.98 19.48 11.05
C LEU A 501 -14.25 20.78 11.82
N ASN A 502 -15.52 21.21 11.91
CA ASN A 502 -15.85 22.39 12.70
C ASN A 502 -15.57 22.17 14.20
N LYS A 503 -15.70 20.94 14.72
CA LYS A 503 -15.37 20.60 16.12
C LYS A 503 -13.89 20.83 16.46
N VAL A 504 -13.01 20.79 15.46
CA VAL A 504 -11.57 21.05 15.59
C VAL A 504 -11.16 22.39 14.96
N GLY A 505 -12.09 23.34 14.85
CA GLY A 505 -11.79 24.71 14.41
C GLY A 505 -11.38 24.81 12.95
N ILE A 506 -11.86 23.90 12.10
CA ILE A 506 -11.62 23.90 10.65
C ILE A 506 -12.96 24.09 9.94
N ASP A 507 -13.05 25.10 9.09
CA ASP A 507 -14.21 25.31 8.23
C ASP A 507 -14.03 24.55 6.93
N TYR A 508 -15.05 23.77 6.57
CA TYR A 508 -15.13 23.08 5.29
C TYR A 508 -16.44 23.39 4.57
N ASP A 509 -16.34 23.74 3.30
CA ASP A 509 -17.46 23.96 2.40
C ASP A 509 -17.24 23.17 1.10
N ARG A 510 -18.10 22.15 0.86
CA ARG A 510 -18.11 21.39 -0.40
C ARG A 510 -18.28 22.32 -1.61
N ARG A 511 -19.16 23.32 -1.45
CA ARG A 511 -19.41 24.41 -2.42
C ARG A 511 -19.51 25.72 -1.66
N TYR A 512 -18.42 26.45 -1.58
CA TYR A 512 -18.36 27.77 -0.99
C TYR A 512 -18.83 28.83 -1.99
N ALA A 513 -19.67 29.76 -1.54
CA ALA A 513 -20.03 30.98 -2.25
C ALA A 513 -19.94 32.14 -1.26
N GLY A 514 -19.08 33.13 -1.54
CA GLY A 514 -18.80 34.21 -0.62
C GLY A 514 -17.52 34.97 -0.98
N PRO A 515 -16.95 35.74 -0.03
CA PRO A 515 -15.71 36.46 -0.24
C PRO A 515 -14.55 35.53 -0.62
N VAL A 516 -13.88 35.85 -1.72
CA VAL A 516 -12.61 35.24 -2.17
C VAL A 516 -11.60 36.33 -2.46
N VAL A 517 -10.32 36.05 -2.25
CA VAL A 517 -9.23 36.98 -2.56
C VAL A 517 -9.20 37.24 -4.07
N VAL A 518 -9.12 38.52 -4.43
CA VAL A 518 -8.90 38.95 -5.81
C VAL A 518 -7.49 38.56 -6.21
N ASP A 519 -7.36 37.81 -7.31
CA ASP A 519 -6.06 37.52 -7.90
C ASP A 519 -5.57 38.77 -8.64
N PRO A 520 -4.41 39.33 -8.27
CA PRO A 520 -3.91 40.56 -8.86
C PRO A 520 -3.75 40.40 -10.37
N LEU A 521 -3.34 39.25 -10.90
CA LEU A 521 -3.18 39.09 -12.34
C LEU A 521 -4.46 38.58 -13.02
N ARG A 522 -5.01 37.45 -12.57
CA ARG A 522 -6.12 36.78 -13.27
C ARG A 522 -7.36 37.68 -13.33
N ASP A 523 -7.72 38.31 -12.21
CA ASP A 523 -8.98 39.04 -12.10
C ASP A 523 -8.89 40.44 -12.77
N ASN A 524 -7.67 40.98 -12.90
CA ASN A 524 -7.34 42.18 -13.68
C ASN A 524 -6.95 41.87 -15.15
N GLY A 525 -7.29 40.69 -15.67
CA GLY A 525 -7.25 40.43 -17.12
C GLY A 525 -5.87 40.16 -17.71
N TYR A 526 -4.88 39.85 -16.88
CA TYR A 526 -3.59 39.34 -17.32
C TYR A 526 -3.71 37.85 -17.66
N LYS A 527 -3.35 37.47 -18.88
CA LYS A 527 -3.19 36.07 -19.28
C LYS A 527 -1.76 35.66 -19.03
N THR A 528 -1.55 34.67 -18.18
CA THR A 528 -0.22 34.22 -17.77
C THR A 528 0.09 32.81 -18.27
N ARG A 529 1.37 32.46 -18.28
CA ARG A 529 1.85 31.10 -18.54
C ARG A 529 2.89 30.74 -17.49
N GLY A 530 2.70 29.64 -16.79
CA GLY A 530 3.73 29.11 -15.89
C GLY A 530 5.00 28.75 -16.66
N ILE A 531 6.15 29.16 -16.13
CA ILE A 531 7.45 28.70 -16.62
C ILE A 531 7.79 27.44 -15.83
N ARG A 532 8.12 26.35 -16.54
CA ARG A 532 8.49 25.08 -15.90
C ARG A 532 9.85 25.23 -15.21
N SER A 533 10.01 24.56 -14.07
CA SER A 533 11.27 24.51 -13.31
C SER A 533 11.79 25.87 -12.84
N THR A 534 10.91 26.88 -12.76
CA THR A 534 11.21 28.17 -12.14
C THR A 534 10.04 28.64 -11.29
N ASP A 535 10.34 29.56 -10.37
CA ASP A 535 9.34 30.19 -9.52
C ASP A 535 8.63 31.37 -10.19
N TYR A 536 8.54 31.39 -11.52
CA TYR A 536 7.99 32.51 -12.28
C TYR A 536 6.83 32.12 -13.18
N ILE A 537 5.92 33.07 -13.38
CA ILE A 537 4.87 33.07 -14.40
C ILE A 537 5.12 34.21 -15.38
N GLU A 538 4.93 33.97 -16.68
CA GLU A 538 5.16 34.94 -17.75
C GLU A 538 3.83 35.61 -18.16
N ILE A 539 3.81 36.93 -18.30
CA ILE A 539 2.67 37.65 -18.88
C ILE A 539 2.64 37.43 -20.39
N LYS A 540 1.59 36.78 -20.90
CA LYS A 540 1.40 36.50 -22.34
C LYS A 540 0.56 37.54 -23.04
N ASN A 541 -0.45 38.06 -22.36
CA ASN A 541 -1.37 39.06 -22.89
C ASN A 541 -2.04 39.84 -21.76
N ILE A 542 -2.49 41.05 -22.06
CA ILE A 542 -3.20 41.94 -21.13
C ILE A 542 -4.49 42.34 -21.83
N SER A 543 -5.63 41.99 -21.23
CA SER A 543 -6.95 42.07 -21.88
C SER A 543 -7.96 42.97 -21.18
N LYS A 544 -7.60 43.51 -20.01
CA LYS A 544 -8.35 44.53 -19.27
C LYS A 544 -7.41 45.70 -18.93
N GLU A 545 -7.81 46.53 -17.97
CA GLU A 545 -6.94 47.53 -17.34
C GLU A 545 -5.60 46.93 -16.93
N ASN A 546 -4.53 47.73 -17.06
CA ASN A 546 -3.17 47.35 -16.69
C ASN A 546 -2.75 48.12 -15.42
N PRO A 547 -3.39 47.88 -14.25
CA PRO A 547 -3.18 48.69 -13.05
C PRO A 547 -1.75 48.61 -12.50
N TYR A 548 -0.98 47.60 -12.93
CA TYR A 548 0.38 47.33 -12.47
C TYR A 548 1.46 47.67 -13.51
N GLU A 549 1.08 48.28 -14.64
CA GLU A 549 1.99 48.68 -15.72
C GLU A 549 2.92 47.54 -16.19
N LEU A 550 2.42 46.31 -16.16
CA LEU A 550 3.15 45.14 -16.64
C LEU A 550 3.11 45.07 -18.16
N GLU A 551 4.11 44.41 -18.74
CA GLU A 551 4.27 44.24 -20.18
C GLU A 551 4.25 42.76 -20.55
N LYS A 552 3.92 42.48 -21.82
CA LYS A 552 4.04 41.13 -22.36
C LYS A 552 5.52 40.70 -22.32
N GLY A 553 5.78 39.55 -21.70
CA GLY A 553 7.13 39.02 -21.51
C GLY A 553 7.67 39.23 -20.09
N ASP A 554 7.03 40.08 -19.28
CA ASP A 554 7.38 40.21 -17.85
C ASP A 554 7.21 38.87 -17.14
N ARG A 555 8.13 38.59 -16.23
CA ARG A 555 8.11 37.41 -15.37
C ARG A 555 7.76 37.83 -13.95
N VAL A 556 6.64 37.34 -13.44
CA VAL A 556 6.20 37.59 -12.07
C VAL A 556 6.57 36.36 -11.23
N GLN A 557 7.22 36.55 -10.08
CA GLN A 557 7.47 35.45 -9.15
C GLN A 557 6.12 34.91 -8.64
N ARG A 558 6.00 33.60 -8.39
CA ARG A 558 4.75 33.01 -7.92
C ARG A 558 4.39 33.59 -6.56
N TYR A 559 3.13 34.00 -6.44
CA TYR A 559 2.56 34.64 -5.24
C TYR A 559 1.28 33.95 -4.78
N ALA A 560 0.89 32.83 -5.42
CA ALA A 560 -0.42 32.20 -5.19
C ALA A 560 -0.61 31.76 -3.73
N ASP A 561 0.44 31.26 -3.09
CA ASP A 561 0.42 30.80 -1.71
C ASP A 561 0.24 31.97 -0.72
N GLU A 562 0.66 33.18 -1.10
CA GLU A 562 0.42 34.40 -0.32
C GLU A 562 -1.05 34.85 -0.36
N LEU A 563 -1.81 34.45 -1.40
CA LEU A 563 -3.24 34.78 -1.54
C LEU A 563 -4.15 33.72 -0.93
N GLU A 564 -3.71 32.47 -0.85
CA GLU A 564 -4.47 31.34 -0.31
C GLU A 564 -3.78 30.72 0.92
N THR A 565 -3.74 31.49 2.01
CA THR A 565 -3.22 31.00 3.30
C THR A 565 -4.09 29.86 3.89
N ALA A 566 -3.55 29.08 4.83
CA ALA A 566 -4.29 28.12 5.66
C ALA A 566 -5.63 28.61 6.25
N TYR A 567 -5.77 29.94 6.46
CA TYR A 567 -6.96 30.60 7.02
C TYR A 567 -7.89 31.19 5.94
N GLY A 568 -7.75 30.71 4.70
CA GLY A 568 -8.50 31.12 3.51
C GLY A 568 -7.73 32.09 2.62
N GLY A 569 -7.45 33.30 3.12
CA GLY A 569 -6.67 34.33 2.43
C GLY A 569 -6.34 35.46 3.39
N PRO A 570 -5.36 36.35 3.10
CA PRO A 570 -4.93 37.40 4.03
C PRO A 570 -6.05 38.36 4.43
N LYS A 571 -5.81 39.18 5.46
CA LYS A 571 -6.76 40.23 5.82
C LYS A 571 -6.91 41.22 4.66
N GLU A 572 -8.14 41.66 4.40
CA GLU A 572 -8.38 42.71 3.40
C GLU A 572 -7.57 43.98 3.73
N GLY A 573 -6.97 44.57 2.70
CA GLY A 573 -6.06 45.71 2.80
C GLY A 573 -4.63 45.36 3.25
N SER A 574 -4.32 44.09 3.55
CA SER A 574 -2.93 43.69 3.83
C SER A 574 -2.03 43.98 2.62
N PRO A 575 -0.85 44.58 2.82
CA PRO A 575 0.08 44.83 1.74
C PRO A 575 0.75 43.53 1.30
N LEU A 576 0.89 43.37 -0.01
CA LEU A 576 1.58 42.29 -0.71
C LEU A 576 2.46 42.92 -1.79
N VAL A 577 3.55 42.24 -2.16
CA VAL A 577 4.49 42.75 -3.15
C VAL A 577 4.67 41.72 -4.25
N LEU A 578 4.32 42.09 -5.48
CA LEU A 578 4.60 41.28 -6.66
C LEU A 578 6.03 41.55 -7.11
N LEU A 579 6.85 40.52 -7.15
CA LEU A 579 8.24 40.60 -7.63
C LEU A 579 8.26 40.33 -9.14
N ILE A 580 8.74 41.31 -9.91
CA ILE A 580 8.73 41.29 -11.37
C ILE A 580 10.16 41.33 -11.91
N GLU A 581 10.42 40.56 -12.97
CA GLU A 581 11.63 40.62 -13.77
C GLU A 581 11.28 41.00 -15.22
N ARG A 582 11.85 42.11 -15.70
CA ARG A 582 11.75 42.61 -17.08
C ARG A 582 13.14 42.75 -17.67
N ASN A 583 13.44 41.99 -18.73
CA ASN A 583 14.74 42.01 -19.43
C ASN A 583 15.95 41.88 -18.48
N GLY A 584 15.84 41.03 -17.44
CA GLY A 584 16.90 40.82 -16.43
C GLY A 584 16.95 41.87 -15.31
N THR A 585 16.13 42.91 -15.36
CA THR A 585 15.98 43.91 -14.28
C THR A 585 14.84 43.53 -13.37
N LYS A 586 15.06 43.54 -12.05
CA LYS A 586 14.04 43.23 -11.04
C LYS A 586 13.43 44.50 -10.45
N PHE A 587 12.11 44.52 -10.31
CA PHE A 587 11.36 45.58 -9.63
C PHE A 587 10.13 45.00 -8.92
N THR A 588 9.46 45.83 -8.13
CA THR A 588 8.36 45.42 -7.26
C THR A 588 7.09 46.20 -7.55
N VAL A 589 5.95 45.52 -7.56
CA VAL A 589 4.64 46.17 -7.67
C VAL A 589 3.85 45.96 -6.37
N PRO A 590 3.42 47.02 -5.67
CA PRO A 590 2.59 46.87 -4.49
C PRO A 590 1.17 46.43 -4.87
N TYR A 591 0.62 45.51 -4.08
CA TYR A 591 -0.75 45.04 -4.17
C TYR A 591 -1.37 45.08 -2.77
N ASN A 592 -2.54 45.71 -2.63
CA ASN A 592 -3.32 45.61 -1.41
C ASN A 592 -4.37 44.52 -1.59
N VAL A 593 -4.35 43.52 -0.71
CA VAL A 593 -5.26 42.38 -0.78
C VAL A 593 -6.71 42.86 -0.80
N ALA A 594 -7.42 42.57 -1.88
CA ALA A 594 -8.84 42.87 -2.04
C ALA A 594 -9.67 41.59 -2.08
N TYR A 595 -10.96 41.71 -1.76
CA TYR A 595 -11.91 40.61 -1.84
C TYR A 595 -13.02 40.91 -2.86
N THR A 596 -13.52 39.84 -3.46
CA THR A 596 -14.70 39.87 -4.33
C THR A 596 -15.63 38.71 -3.98
N THR A 597 -16.86 38.73 -4.50
CA THR A 597 -17.75 37.57 -4.38
C THR A 597 -17.37 36.53 -5.42
N GLY A 598 -17.11 35.31 -4.99
CA GLY A 598 -16.78 34.19 -5.85
C GLY A 598 -17.20 32.86 -5.27
N SER A 599 -16.71 31.78 -5.88
CA SER A 599 -17.01 30.42 -5.44
C SER A 599 -15.77 29.54 -5.42
N LYS A 600 -15.67 28.65 -4.43
CA LYS A 600 -14.62 27.62 -4.34
C LYS A 600 -15.27 26.26 -4.11
N LYS A 601 -14.68 25.20 -4.68
CA LYS A 601 -15.07 23.81 -4.41
C LYS A 601 -14.11 23.20 -3.40
N HIS A 602 -14.63 22.41 -2.47
CA HIS A 602 -13.87 21.80 -1.37
C HIS A 602 -12.96 22.82 -0.69
N TYR A 603 -13.55 23.94 -0.25
CA TYR A 603 -12.82 25.00 0.42
C TYR A 603 -12.67 24.64 1.89
N ILE A 604 -11.44 24.36 2.31
CA ILE A 604 -11.08 24.03 3.68
C ILE A 604 -10.17 25.13 4.22
N ARG A 605 -10.29 25.48 5.49
CA ARG A 605 -9.50 26.54 6.13
C ARG A 605 -9.57 26.43 7.64
N PHE A 606 -8.48 26.80 8.31
CA PHE A 606 -8.52 27.00 9.75
C PHE A 606 -9.37 28.23 10.09
N GLN A 607 -10.15 28.14 11.17
CA GLN A 607 -10.84 29.29 11.72
C GLN A 607 -9.83 30.27 12.29
N ARG A 608 -10.06 31.57 12.07
CA ARG A 608 -9.22 32.63 12.64
C ARG A 608 -9.43 32.79 14.14
N ASN A 609 -10.65 32.51 14.61
CA ASN A 609 -11.05 32.65 16.01
C ASN A 609 -11.80 31.38 16.46
N PRO A 610 -11.12 30.23 16.59
CA PRO A 610 -11.73 29.03 17.14
C PRO A 610 -12.11 29.25 18.61
N THR A 611 -13.18 28.60 19.05
CA THR A 611 -13.54 28.52 20.47
C THR A 611 -12.48 27.73 21.27
N ALA A 612 -12.44 27.92 22.58
CA ALA A 612 -11.50 27.19 23.45
C ALA A 612 -11.64 25.67 23.33
N ALA A 613 -12.87 25.14 23.20
CA ALA A 613 -13.12 23.72 22.99
C ALA A 613 -12.56 23.23 21.64
N GLN A 614 -12.78 23.99 20.57
CA GLN A 614 -12.23 23.67 19.25
C GLN A 614 -10.69 23.65 19.24
N SER A 615 -10.07 24.65 19.86
CA SER A 615 -8.61 24.70 19.98
C SER A 615 -8.05 23.57 20.84
N ALA A 616 -8.73 23.19 21.92
CA ALA A 616 -8.31 22.09 22.78
C ALA A 616 -8.37 20.75 22.01
N LEU A 617 -9.48 20.46 21.34
CA LEU A 617 -9.66 19.23 20.58
C LEU A 617 -8.70 19.16 19.38
N GLN A 618 -8.50 20.26 18.65
CA GLN A 618 -7.52 20.32 17.56
C GLN A 618 -6.09 20.08 18.07
N LYS A 619 -5.75 20.65 19.24
CA LYS A 619 -4.44 20.43 19.83
C LYS A 619 -4.22 18.95 20.11
N LEU A 620 -5.22 18.25 20.65
CA LEU A 620 -5.16 16.81 20.89
C LEU A 620 -5.01 16.03 19.59
N TRP A 621 -5.83 16.34 18.58
CA TRP A 621 -5.82 15.64 17.29
C TRP A 621 -4.45 15.68 16.60
N PHE A 622 -3.74 16.80 16.72
CA PHE A 622 -2.41 16.99 16.10
C PHE A 622 -1.24 16.73 17.07
N LYS A 623 -1.50 16.29 18.30
CA LYS A 623 -0.44 16.01 19.26
C LYS A 623 0.09 14.59 19.04
N ASN A 624 1.42 14.43 19.16
CA ASN A 624 2.03 13.13 19.46
C ASN A 624 1.54 12.58 20.80
#